data_AF-A0A8X6Z0U6-F1
#
_entry.id   AF-A0A8X6Z0U6-F1
#
_cell.length_a   1.000
_cell.length_b   1.000
_cell.length_c   1.000
_cell.angle_alpha   90.00
_cell.angle_beta   90.00
_cell.angle_gamma   90.00
#
_symmetry.space_group_name_H-M   'P 1'
#
loop_
_entity.id
_entity.type
_entity.pdbx_description
1 polymer ?
#
loop_
_entity_poly.entity_id
_entity_poly.type
_entity_poly.pdbx_seq_one_letter_code
_entity_poly.pdbx_strand_id
1 'polypeptide(L)'
;MKKLIFLLFYLFFVVLSNNSIFPKAKIVKSTENKTNTSYSIESNQDFYDSIKYDLVAVYIYDGSTKNKDLLAQQDESFKMAAAKEPLVLFTKVNIEKKDLKSVIDNLGIKGYPAIALFSSGKMVALARDIRPEQMTSENIRTFILDSFGQSIIEKMKYISQTQQQAQEQQVEVESESSDSEPRVGIYFGVGSYPGWYGYPYGYYPYGSYWYGDSHRHHRDRGHSRGSHSGRHRR
;
A
#
# COMPACT_ATOMS: atom_id res chain seq x y z
N MET A 1 -56.08 -22.40 9.98
CA MET A 1 -55.44 -21.50 8.99
C MET A 1 -54.05 -20.98 9.40
N LYS A 2 -53.64 -20.98 10.69
CA LYS A 2 -52.32 -20.46 11.12
C LYS A 2 -51.08 -21.32 10.75
N LYS A 3 -51.26 -22.62 10.44
CA LYS A 3 -50.15 -23.53 10.12
C LYS A 3 -49.63 -23.42 8.67
N LEU A 4 -50.42 -22.84 7.75
CA LEU A 4 -50.03 -22.71 6.34
C LEU A 4 -49.05 -21.54 6.12
N ILE A 5 -49.14 -20.48 6.93
CA ILE A 5 -48.30 -19.29 6.82
C ILE A 5 -46.85 -19.58 7.25
N PHE A 6 -46.66 -20.43 8.25
CA PHE A 6 -45.33 -20.83 8.71
C PHE A 6 -44.55 -21.63 7.66
N LEU A 7 -45.25 -22.45 6.86
CA LEU A 7 -44.60 -23.27 5.84
C LEU A 7 -44.09 -22.41 4.67
N LEU A 8 -44.83 -21.34 4.32
CA LEU A 8 -44.41 -20.40 3.27
C LEU A 8 -43.23 -19.53 3.70
N PHE A 9 -43.16 -19.11 4.97
CA PHE A 9 -42.00 -18.40 5.49
C PHE A 9 -40.74 -19.26 5.53
N TYR A 10 -40.88 -20.56 5.87
CA TYR A 10 -39.74 -21.46 5.93
C TYR A 10 -39.17 -21.76 4.53
N LEU A 11 -40.05 -21.95 3.53
CA LEU A 11 -39.62 -22.13 2.13
C LEU A 11 -38.95 -20.87 1.55
N PHE A 12 -39.42 -19.67 1.91
CA PHE A 12 -38.79 -18.43 1.47
C PHE A 12 -37.38 -18.24 2.06
N PHE A 13 -37.17 -18.63 3.33
CA PHE A 13 -35.86 -18.57 3.98
C PHE A 13 -34.85 -19.56 3.38
N VAL A 14 -35.29 -20.78 3.05
CA VAL A 14 -34.42 -21.81 2.45
C VAL A 14 -33.98 -21.43 1.02
N VAL A 15 -34.83 -20.74 0.25
CA VAL A 15 -34.49 -20.27 -1.10
C VAL A 15 -33.52 -19.08 -1.06
N LEU A 16 -33.63 -18.20 -0.06
CA LEU A 16 -32.67 -17.10 0.16
C LEU A 16 -31.30 -17.59 0.64
N SER A 17 -31.22 -18.66 1.43
CA SER A 17 -29.94 -19.23 1.86
C SER A 17 -29.16 -19.96 0.75
N ASN A 18 -29.84 -20.41 -0.31
CA ASN A 18 -29.20 -21.12 -1.42
C ASN A 18 -28.75 -20.21 -2.58
N ASN A 19 -29.20 -18.96 -2.63
CA ASN A 19 -28.72 -17.96 -3.58
C ASN A 19 -27.66 -17.05 -2.94
N SER A 20 -26.58 -17.67 -2.44
CA SER A 20 -25.37 -16.94 -2.08
C SER A 20 -24.68 -16.40 -3.34
N ILE A 21 -25.12 -15.21 -3.79
CA ILE A 21 -24.37 -14.31 -4.67
C ILE A 21 -23.29 -13.57 -3.85
N PHE A 22 -22.80 -14.22 -2.79
CA PHE A 22 -21.50 -13.87 -2.25
C PHE A 22 -20.53 -14.76 -3.00
N PRO A 23 -19.57 -14.20 -3.79
CA PRO A 23 -18.48 -15.02 -4.28
C PRO A 23 -17.92 -15.71 -3.05
N LYS A 24 -17.93 -17.05 -3.04
CA LYS A 24 -17.20 -17.85 -2.06
C LYS A 24 -15.85 -17.16 -1.95
N ALA A 25 -15.62 -16.51 -0.81
CA ALA A 25 -14.31 -16.01 -0.46
C ALA A 25 -13.45 -17.26 -0.48
N LYS A 26 -12.77 -17.46 -1.61
CA LYS A 26 -11.76 -18.46 -1.78
C LYS A 26 -10.82 -18.10 -0.65
N ILE A 27 -10.87 -18.92 0.40
CA ILE A 27 -10.00 -18.81 1.57
C ILE A 27 -8.65 -18.54 0.98
N VAL A 28 -8.23 -17.28 1.09
CA VAL A 28 -6.94 -16.81 0.64
C VAL A 28 -6.03 -17.62 1.54
N LYS A 29 -5.52 -18.71 0.96
CA LYS A 29 -4.48 -19.52 1.56
C LYS A 29 -3.49 -18.50 2.07
N SER A 30 -3.33 -18.49 3.40
CA SER A 30 -2.21 -17.94 4.14
C SER A 30 -1.52 -16.83 3.36
N THR A 31 -1.81 -15.58 3.74
CA THR A 31 -0.79 -14.52 3.71
C THR A 31 0.42 -15.02 4.49
N GLU A 32 1.15 -15.97 3.91
CA GLU A 32 2.53 -16.22 4.21
C GLU A 32 3.16 -14.85 4.06
N ASN A 33 3.76 -14.38 5.16
CA ASN A 33 4.71 -13.30 5.15
C ASN A 33 5.71 -13.58 4.02
N LYS A 34 5.40 -13.09 2.81
CA LYS A 34 6.36 -12.93 1.72
C LYS A 34 7.28 -11.83 2.20
N THR A 35 8.25 -12.24 3.00
CA THR A 35 9.28 -11.41 3.56
C THR A 35 10.02 -10.69 2.44
N ASN A 36 9.92 -9.36 2.46
CA ASN A 36 10.86 -8.35 1.96
C ASN A 36 11.71 -8.70 0.72
N THR A 37 11.08 -9.24 -0.31
CA THR A 37 11.70 -9.37 -1.63
C THR A 37 10.81 -8.66 -2.64
N SER A 38 11.35 -7.62 -3.28
CA SER A 38 10.66 -6.91 -4.36
C SER A 38 10.23 -7.92 -5.43
N TYR A 39 8.92 -8.03 -5.69
CA TYR A 39 8.39 -9.01 -6.65
C TYR A 39 8.41 -8.44 -8.08
N SER A 40 8.86 -9.24 -9.05
CA SER A 40 8.85 -8.88 -10.48
C SER A 40 7.47 -9.16 -11.07
N ILE A 41 6.86 -8.15 -11.65
CA ILE A 41 5.59 -8.27 -12.38
C ILE A 41 5.90 -8.82 -13.78
N GLU A 42 5.22 -9.91 -14.13
CA GLU A 42 5.41 -10.65 -15.39
C GLU A 42 4.26 -10.43 -16.37
N SER A 43 3.06 -10.11 -15.89
CA SER A 43 1.87 -9.92 -16.72
C SER A 43 0.99 -8.75 -16.26
N ASN A 44 0.06 -8.33 -17.13
CA ASN A 44 -0.94 -7.32 -16.80
C ASN A 44 -1.81 -7.73 -15.61
N GLN A 45 -2.14 -9.03 -15.52
CA GLN A 45 -2.94 -9.55 -14.42
C GLN A 45 -2.18 -9.43 -13.09
N ASP A 46 -0.89 -9.79 -13.08
CA ASP A 46 -0.04 -9.64 -11.88
C ASP A 46 0.04 -8.17 -11.46
N PHE A 47 0.13 -7.25 -12.42
CA PHE A 47 0.11 -5.81 -12.13
C PHE A 47 -1.21 -5.42 -11.43
N TYR A 48 -2.36 -5.73 -12.03
CA TYR A 48 -3.66 -5.36 -11.48
C TYR A 48 -3.96 -6.02 -10.13
N ASP A 49 -3.49 -7.25 -9.91
CA ASP A 49 -3.64 -7.93 -8.63
C ASP A 49 -2.70 -7.36 -7.57
N SER A 50 -1.49 -6.94 -7.96
CA SER A 50 -0.54 -6.31 -7.05
C SER A 50 -0.99 -4.95 -6.53
N ILE A 51 -1.62 -4.10 -7.36
CA ILE A 51 -2.06 -2.76 -6.93
C ILE A 51 -3.31 -2.78 -6.04
N LYS A 52 -4.05 -3.89 -5.97
CA LYS A 52 -5.22 -4.05 -5.08
C LYS A 52 -4.85 -4.17 -3.60
N TYR A 53 -3.58 -4.43 -3.31
CA TYR A 53 -3.08 -4.41 -1.94
C TYR A 53 -3.19 -3.01 -1.34
N ASP A 54 -3.15 -2.96 -0.01
CA ASP A 54 -3.48 -1.74 0.73
C ASP A 54 -2.45 -0.62 0.52
N LEU A 55 -1.15 -0.94 0.59
CA LEU A 55 -0.06 -0.01 0.32
C LEU A 55 0.95 -0.70 -0.60
N VAL A 56 1.21 -0.10 -1.76
CA VAL A 56 2.04 -0.70 -2.80
C VAL A 56 2.99 0.34 -3.38
N ALA A 57 4.27 0.01 -3.47
CA ALA A 57 5.27 0.75 -4.21
C ALA A 57 5.65 -0.03 -5.47
N VAL A 58 5.47 0.58 -6.63
CA VAL A 58 5.77 -0.01 -7.94
C VAL A 58 6.95 0.72 -8.56
N TYR A 59 8.09 0.05 -8.70
CA TYR A 59 9.24 0.54 -9.46
C TYR A 59 9.08 0.21 -10.94
N ILE A 60 9.00 1.23 -11.78
CA ILE A 60 8.77 1.10 -13.22
C ILE A 60 10.05 1.51 -13.95
N TYR A 61 10.62 0.58 -14.71
CA TYR A 61 11.90 0.77 -15.36
C TYR A 61 11.92 0.25 -16.80
N ASP A 62 12.83 0.83 -17.59
CA ASP A 62 13.14 0.39 -18.94
C ASP A 62 14.30 -0.62 -18.91
N GLY A 63 13.98 -1.90 -19.15
CA GLY A 63 14.97 -2.97 -19.21
C GLY A 63 15.90 -2.92 -20.43
N SER A 64 15.63 -2.06 -21.42
CA SER A 64 16.47 -1.90 -22.61
C SER A 64 17.68 -1.00 -22.39
N THR A 65 17.78 -0.32 -21.23
CA THR A 65 18.91 0.56 -20.97
C THR A 65 20.25 -0.18 -21.05
N LYS A 66 21.21 0.46 -21.72
CA LYS A 66 22.54 -0.11 -21.95
C LYS A 66 23.38 -0.20 -20.68
N ASN A 67 23.03 0.57 -19.65
CA ASN A 67 23.78 0.63 -18.40
C ASN A 67 23.21 -0.38 -17.37
N LYS A 68 23.67 -1.63 -17.45
CA LYS A 68 23.22 -2.72 -16.57
C LYS A 68 23.63 -2.52 -15.11
N ASP A 69 24.79 -1.92 -14.86
CA ASP A 69 25.29 -1.69 -13.51
C ASP A 69 24.40 -0.67 -12.78
N LEU A 70 23.98 0.36 -13.51
CA LEU A 70 23.03 1.35 -13.00
C LEU A 70 21.68 0.72 -12.64
N LEU A 71 21.13 -0.13 -13.51
CA LEU A 71 19.90 -0.86 -13.20
C LEU A 71 20.04 -1.73 -11.95
N ALA A 72 21.17 -2.41 -11.80
CA ALA A 72 21.44 -3.26 -10.65
C ALA A 72 21.50 -2.43 -9.35
N GLN A 73 22.18 -1.29 -9.37
CA GLN A 73 22.25 -0.36 -8.24
C GLN A 73 20.86 0.20 -7.85
N GLN A 74 20.02 0.51 -8.84
CA GLN A 74 18.65 0.98 -8.62
C GLN A 74 17.77 -0.13 -8.02
N ASP A 75 17.88 -1.37 -8.53
CA ASP A 75 17.17 -2.54 -8.00
C ASP A 75 17.58 -2.85 -6.55
N GLU A 76 18.88 -2.75 -6.25
CA GLU A 76 19.41 -2.92 -4.90
C GLU A 76 18.88 -1.85 -3.94
N SER A 77 18.90 -0.58 -4.35
CA SER A 77 18.37 0.53 -3.54
C SER A 77 16.87 0.36 -3.25
N PHE A 78 16.10 -0.12 -4.25
CA PHE A 78 14.69 -0.41 -4.09
C PHE A 78 14.43 -1.58 -3.12
N LYS A 79 15.25 -2.64 -3.18
CA LYS A 79 15.20 -3.76 -2.22
C LYS A 79 15.57 -3.34 -0.80
N MET A 80 16.59 -2.48 -0.64
CA MET A 80 16.96 -1.93 0.66
C MET A 80 15.84 -1.08 1.27
N ALA A 81 15.12 -0.31 0.46
CA ALA A 81 13.92 0.40 0.90
C ALA A 81 12.81 -0.57 1.34
N ALA A 82 12.60 -1.67 0.58
CA ALA A 82 11.63 -2.71 0.93
C ALA A 82 11.90 -3.34 2.31
N ALA A 83 13.16 -3.55 2.65
CA ALA A 83 13.54 -4.07 3.97
C ALA A 83 13.20 -3.11 5.13
N LYS A 84 13.19 -1.80 4.87
CA LYS A 84 12.91 -0.75 5.88
C LYS A 84 11.41 -0.48 6.07
N GLU A 85 10.57 -0.81 5.07
CA GLU A 85 9.13 -0.50 5.08
C GLU A 85 8.27 -1.77 4.91
N PRO A 86 8.17 -2.64 5.94
CA PRO A 86 7.54 -3.97 5.83
C PRO A 86 6.02 -3.96 5.63
N LEU A 87 5.36 -2.81 5.82
CA LEU A 87 3.91 -2.65 5.63
C LEU A 87 3.53 -2.27 4.19
N VAL A 88 4.52 -2.00 3.34
CA VAL A 88 4.33 -1.64 1.94
C VAL A 88 4.76 -2.80 1.05
N LEU A 89 3.92 -3.16 0.08
CA LEU A 89 4.27 -4.17 -0.91
C LEU A 89 5.17 -3.54 -2.00
N PHE A 90 6.39 -4.05 -2.14
CA PHE A 90 7.31 -3.59 -3.19
C PHE A 90 7.24 -4.49 -4.42
N THR A 91 6.95 -3.89 -5.57
CA THR A 91 6.92 -4.59 -6.86
C THR A 91 7.73 -3.82 -7.90
N LYS A 92 8.17 -4.52 -8.94
CA LYS A 92 8.87 -3.90 -10.07
C LYS A 92 8.30 -4.34 -11.40
N VAL A 93 8.24 -3.41 -12.34
CA VAL A 93 7.69 -3.58 -13.69
C VAL A 93 8.76 -3.19 -14.69
N ASN A 94 9.12 -4.14 -15.57
CA ASN A 94 9.89 -3.85 -16.76
C ASN A 94 8.93 -3.51 -17.91
N ILE A 95 8.97 -2.28 -18.42
CA ILE A 95 8.08 -1.84 -19.51
C ILE A 95 8.40 -2.50 -20.85
N GLU A 96 9.57 -3.09 -21.02
CA GLU A 96 9.95 -3.82 -22.25
C GLU A 96 9.25 -5.19 -22.35
N LYS A 97 8.63 -5.65 -21.26
CA LYS A 97 7.80 -6.86 -21.31
C LYS A 97 6.51 -6.55 -22.06
N LYS A 98 6.10 -7.52 -22.87
CA LYS A 98 4.90 -7.43 -23.72
C LYS A 98 3.67 -7.07 -22.88
N ASP A 99 2.83 -6.18 -23.42
CA ASP A 99 1.56 -5.72 -22.86
C ASP A 99 1.64 -4.84 -21.59
N LEU A 100 2.72 -4.90 -20.81
CA LEU A 100 2.90 -4.06 -19.61
C LEU A 100 3.07 -2.59 -19.92
N LYS A 101 3.80 -2.24 -20.99
CA LYS A 101 3.92 -0.85 -21.45
C LYS A 101 2.57 -0.17 -21.65
N SER A 102 1.63 -0.87 -22.29
CA SER A 102 0.29 -0.32 -22.57
C SER A 102 -0.50 -0.06 -21.29
N VAL A 103 -0.36 -0.92 -20.28
CA VAL A 103 -1.01 -0.74 -18.96
C VAL A 103 -0.45 0.49 -18.25
N ILE A 104 0.88 0.63 -18.23
CA ILE A 104 1.55 1.76 -17.58
C ILE A 104 1.23 3.08 -18.31
N ASP A 105 1.24 3.09 -19.64
CA ASP A 105 0.90 4.26 -20.44
C ASP A 105 -0.58 4.67 -20.25
N ASN A 106 -1.50 3.70 -20.12
CA ASN A 106 -2.92 3.95 -19.85
C ASN A 106 -3.17 4.57 -18.46
N LEU A 107 -2.27 4.34 -17.50
CA LEU A 107 -2.29 5.00 -16.19
C LEU A 107 -1.71 6.43 -16.24
N GLY A 108 -1.26 6.88 -17.42
CA GLY A 108 -0.68 8.21 -17.61
C GLY A 108 0.76 8.32 -17.07
N ILE A 109 1.39 7.20 -16.72
CA ILE A 109 2.77 7.19 -16.22
C ILE A 109 3.69 7.28 -17.43
N LYS A 110 4.41 8.40 -17.53
CA LYS A 110 5.39 8.69 -18.57
C LYS A 110 6.67 9.18 -17.92
N GLY A 111 7.80 8.88 -18.54
CA GLY A 111 9.11 9.27 -18.03
C GLY A 111 9.66 8.21 -17.07
N TYR A 112 10.61 7.41 -17.56
CA TYR A 112 11.20 6.26 -16.86
C TYR A 112 12.68 6.54 -16.57
N PRO A 113 13.23 6.09 -15.43
CA PRO A 113 12.58 5.29 -14.38
C PRO A 113 11.59 6.10 -13.51
N ALA A 114 10.61 5.40 -12.94
CA ALA A 114 9.56 5.97 -12.10
C ALA A 114 9.22 5.09 -10.90
N ILE A 115 8.70 5.69 -9.83
CA ILE A 115 8.09 4.99 -8.70
C ILE A 115 6.66 5.49 -8.53
N ALA A 116 5.70 4.57 -8.65
CA ALA A 116 4.29 4.86 -8.42
C ALA A 116 3.84 4.22 -7.11
N LEU A 117 3.13 4.98 -6.29
CA LEU A 117 2.56 4.52 -5.04
C LEU A 117 1.06 4.31 -5.20
N PHE A 118 0.57 3.13 -4.86
CA PHE A 118 -0.85 2.78 -4.92
C PHE A 118 -1.39 2.43 -3.53
N SER A 119 -2.64 2.80 -3.31
CA SER A 119 -3.43 2.31 -2.19
C SER A 119 -4.78 1.81 -2.66
N SER A 120 -5.08 0.54 -2.36
CA SER A 120 -6.37 -0.09 -2.69
C SER A 120 -6.77 0.09 -4.16
N GLY A 121 -5.82 -0.11 -5.07
CA GLY A 121 -6.02 0.00 -6.52
C GLY A 121 -5.96 1.43 -7.09
N LYS A 122 -5.80 2.47 -6.26
CA LYS A 122 -5.72 3.87 -6.71
C LYS A 122 -4.30 4.39 -6.58
N MET A 123 -3.82 5.09 -7.62
CA MET A 123 -2.52 5.77 -7.56
C MET A 123 -2.62 6.99 -6.63
N VAL A 124 -1.75 7.03 -5.62
CA VAL A 124 -1.70 8.07 -4.59
C VAL A 124 -0.60 9.09 -4.90
N ALA A 125 0.57 8.61 -5.31
CA ALA A 125 1.71 9.46 -5.66
C ALA A 125 2.52 8.87 -6.81
N LEU A 126 3.25 9.72 -7.52
CA LEU A 126 4.10 9.33 -8.64
C LEU A 126 5.36 10.18 -8.65
N ALA A 127 6.52 9.52 -8.58
CA ALA A 127 7.82 10.10 -8.88
C ALA A 127 8.25 9.62 -10.27
N ARG A 128 8.39 10.55 -11.23
CA ARG A 128 8.78 10.28 -12.63
C ARG A 128 10.15 10.85 -12.92
N ASP A 129 10.77 10.38 -14.00
CA ASP A 129 12.07 10.86 -14.50
C ASP A 129 13.15 10.88 -13.39
N ILE A 130 13.16 9.84 -12.55
CA ILE A 130 14.03 9.77 -11.38
C ILE A 130 15.47 9.65 -11.87
N ARG A 131 16.31 10.62 -11.49
CA ARG A 131 17.73 10.55 -11.83
C ARG A 131 18.41 9.45 -11.04
N PRO A 132 19.45 8.79 -11.58
CA PRO A 132 20.07 7.68 -10.89
C PRO A 132 20.65 8.05 -9.52
N GLU A 133 21.16 9.27 -9.35
CA GLU A 133 21.68 9.76 -8.07
C GLU A 133 20.58 9.97 -7.02
N GLN A 134 19.33 10.07 -7.45
CA GLN A 134 18.16 10.22 -6.57
C GLN A 134 17.58 8.87 -6.14
N MET A 135 17.91 7.79 -6.84
CA MET A 135 17.39 6.45 -6.59
C MET A 135 18.13 5.75 -5.45
N THR A 136 18.19 6.38 -4.27
CA THR A 136 18.79 5.82 -3.05
C THR A 136 17.73 5.23 -2.13
N SER A 137 18.12 4.28 -1.27
CA SER A 137 17.18 3.64 -0.33
C SER A 137 16.49 4.65 0.61
N GLU A 138 17.23 5.66 1.06
CA GLU A 138 16.74 6.74 1.92
C GLU A 138 15.72 7.60 1.19
N ASN A 139 15.98 7.99 -0.06
CA ASN A 139 15.08 8.84 -0.83
C ASN A 139 13.77 8.13 -1.16
N ILE A 140 13.84 6.85 -1.54
CA ILE A 140 12.67 6.02 -1.79
C ILE A 140 11.82 5.90 -0.51
N ARG A 141 12.49 5.66 0.62
CA ARG A 141 11.83 5.60 1.92
C ARG A 141 11.14 6.91 2.28
N THR A 142 11.83 8.05 2.13
CA THR A 142 11.24 9.37 2.40
C THR A 142 10.02 9.62 1.51
N PHE A 143 10.10 9.29 0.22
CA PHE A 143 8.96 9.42 -0.69
C PHE A 143 7.74 8.58 -0.26
N ILE A 144 8.00 7.34 0.22
CA ILE A 144 6.96 6.46 0.77
C ILE A 144 6.36 7.04 2.05
N LEU A 145 7.18 7.51 2.98
CA LEU A 145 6.70 8.06 4.26
C LEU A 145 5.94 9.38 4.07
N ASP A 146 6.37 10.24 3.15
CA ASP A 146 5.67 11.47 2.81
C ASP A 146 4.27 11.19 2.24
N SER A 147 4.12 10.07 1.52
CA SER A 147 2.87 9.71 0.85
C SER A 147 1.94 8.82 1.71
N PHE A 148 2.51 7.89 2.48
CA PHE A 148 1.78 6.86 3.24
C PHE A 148 1.93 6.98 4.76
N GLY A 149 2.68 7.97 5.27
CA GLY A 149 3.04 8.04 6.69
C GLY A 149 1.86 7.91 7.65
N GLN A 150 0.75 8.59 7.36
CA GLN A 150 -0.48 8.47 8.19
C GLN A 150 -1.07 7.05 8.15
N SER A 151 -1.23 6.47 6.96
CA SER A 151 -1.77 5.11 6.79
C SER A 151 -0.89 4.04 7.44
N ILE A 152 0.44 4.23 7.39
CA ILE A 152 1.41 3.36 8.07
C ILE A 152 1.22 3.45 9.59
N ILE A 153 1.13 4.66 10.15
CA ILE A 153 0.92 4.87 11.59
C ILE A 153 -0.40 4.25 12.06
N GLU A 154 -1.48 4.43 11.30
CA GLU A 154 -2.80 3.87 11.63
C GLU A 154 -2.80 2.34 11.61
N LYS A 155 -2.17 1.73 10.60
CA LYS A 155 -2.00 0.27 10.53
C LYS A 155 -1.18 -0.27 11.70
N MET A 156 -0.08 0.39 12.05
CA MET A 156 0.74 -0.02 13.18
C MET A 156 -0.06 0.03 14.49
N LYS A 157 -0.84 1.09 14.71
CA LYS A 157 -1.73 1.20 15.87
C LYS A 157 -2.73 0.05 15.91
N TYR A 158 -3.40 -0.24 14.78
CA TYR A 158 -4.36 -1.34 14.69
C TYR A 158 -3.73 -2.71 15.00
N ILE A 159 -2.55 -3.00 14.43
CA ILE A 159 -1.80 -4.23 14.70
C ILE A 159 -1.43 -4.34 16.18
N SER A 160 -0.93 -3.25 16.78
CA SER A 160 -0.55 -3.23 18.20
C SER A 160 -1.73 -3.47 19.13
N GLN A 161 -2.89 -2.89 18.84
CA GLN A 161 -4.12 -3.07 19.63
C GLN A 161 -4.65 -4.51 19.51
N THR A 162 -4.61 -5.08 18.30
CA THR A 162 -5.03 -6.47 18.08
C THR A 162 -4.13 -7.46 18.82
N GLN A 163 -2.81 -7.20 18.86
CA GLN A 163 -1.86 -8.02 19.61
C GLN A 163 -2.06 -7.92 21.12
N GLN A 164 -2.34 -6.72 21.64
CA GLN A 164 -2.66 -6.53 23.06
C GLN A 164 -3.92 -7.30 23.45
N GLN A 165 -5.00 -7.19 22.67
CA GLN A 165 -6.23 -7.95 22.92
C GLN A 165 -6.02 -9.47 22.86
N ALA A 166 -5.19 -9.95 21.93
CA ALA A 166 -4.87 -11.37 21.85
C ALA A 166 -4.04 -11.87 23.05
N GLN A 167 -3.16 -11.03 23.60
CA GLN A 167 -2.40 -11.34 24.82
C GLN A 167 -3.29 -11.30 26.07
N GLU A 168 -4.15 -10.29 26.19
CA GLU A 168 -5.10 -10.17 27.31
C GLU A 168 -6.04 -11.37 27.37
N GLN A 169 -6.54 -11.84 26.22
CA GLN A 169 -7.36 -13.06 26.15
C GLN A 169 -6.59 -14.33 26.53
N GLN A 170 -5.28 -14.41 26.23
CA GLN A 170 -4.46 -15.55 26.67
C GLN A 170 -4.24 -15.55 28.18
N VAL A 171 -4.00 -14.37 28.76
CA VAL A 171 -3.84 -14.21 30.23
C VAL A 171 -5.15 -14.50 30.95
N GLU A 172 -6.29 -14.06 30.42
CA GLU A 172 -7.61 -14.35 31.00
C GLU A 172 -7.90 -15.87 31.01
N VAL A 173 -7.62 -16.57 29.90
CA VAL A 173 -7.78 -18.04 29.82
C VAL A 173 -6.81 -18.79 30.73
N GLU A 174 -5.55 -18.35 30.86
CA GLU A 174 -4.61 -18.94 31.83
C GLU A 174 -5.08 -18.71 33.28
N SER A 175 -5.63 -17.53 33.59
CA SER A 175 -6.11 -17.18 34.92
C SER A 175 -7.40 -17.91 35.33
N GLU A 176 -8.33 -18.17 34.40
CA GLU A 176 -9.54 -18.96 34.68
C GLU A 176 -9.27 -20.46 34.84
N SER A 177 -8.15 -20.96 34.29
CA SER A 177 -7.77 -22.38 34.40
C SER A 177 -7.03 -22.74 35.70
N SER A 178 -6.78 -21.76 36.58
CA SER A 178 -6.00 -21.91 37.81
C SER A 178 -6.72 -22.63 38.98
N ASP A 179 -8.01 -22.96 38.85
CA ASP A 179 -8.81 -23.55 39.96
C ASP A 179 -9.00 -25.08 39.88
N SER A 180 -8.38 -25.80 38.92
CA SER A 180 -8.51 -27.26 38.86
C SER A 180 -7.25 -27.99 38.39
N GLU A 181 -6.53 -28.55 39.37
CA GLU A 181 -5.52 -29.62 39.29
C GLU A 181 -4.20 -29.35 38.51
N PRO A 182 -3.03 -29.79 39.05
CA PRO A 182 -1.75 -29.65 38.37
C PRO A 182 -1.67 -30.64 37.20
N ARG A 183 -1.97 -30.19 35.99
CA ARG A 183 -1.66 -30.95 34.76
C ARG A 183 -0.32 -30.49 34.21
N VAL A 184 0.57 -31.46 33.99
CA VAL A 184 1.87 -31.27 33.34
C VAL A 184 1.63 -30.69 31.94
N GLY A 185 1.77 -29.38 31.82
CA GLY A 185 1.67 -28.66 30.57
C GLY A 185 2.90 -28.92 29.71
N ILE A 186 2.71 -29.58 28.58
CA ILE A 186 3.71 -29.60 27.50
C ILE A 186 3.69 -28.20 26.89
N TYR A 187 4.65 -27.37 27.29
CA TYR A 187 4.92 -26.07 26.68
C TYR A 187 5.31 -26.28 25.21
N PHE A 188 4.37 -26.07 24.30
CA PHE A 188 4.71 -25.79 22.91
C PHE A 188 5.19 -24.34 22.88
N GLY A 189 6.52 -24.17 23.01
CA GLY A 189 7.17 -22.87 22.89
C GLY A 189 6.76 -22.19 21.59
N VAL A 190 5.84 -21.22 21.71
CA VAL A 190 5.57 -20.28 20.64
C VAL A 190 6.79 -19.40 20.58
N GLY A 191 7.66 -19.66 19.61
CA GLY A 191 8.96 -19.01 19.47
C GLY A 191 8.81 -17.50 19.59
N SER A 192 9.29 -16.99 20.73
CA SER A 192 9.39 -15.57 21.06
C SER A 192 10.09 -14.88 19.90
N TYR A 193 9.35 -14.06 19.15
CA TYR A 193 9.92 -13.21 18.12
C TYR A 193 10.95 -12.29 18.81
N PRO A 194 12.22 -12.28 18.36
CA PRO A 194 13.29 -11.63 19.10
C PRO A 194 13.06 -10.12 19.16
N GLY A 195 13.22 -9.58 20.38
CA GLY A 195 12.98 -8.18 20.70
C GLY A 195 13.77 -7.21 19.84
N TRP A 196 13.05 -6.41 19.06
CA TRP A 196 13.51 -5.16 18.45
C TRP A 196 12.48 -4.06 18.78
N TYR A 197 12.23 -3.85 20.08
CA TYR A 197 11.43 -2.72 20.56
C TYR A 197 12.38 -1.66 21.13
N GLY A 198 12.88 -0.84 20.21
CA GLY A 198 13.76 0.28 20.50
C GLY A 198 13.77 1.24 19.32
N TYR A 199 12.60 1.73 18.91
CA TYR A 199 12.54 2.86 17.96
C TYR A 199 12.13 4.13 18.70
N PRO A 200 13.02 5.14 18.77
CA PRO A 200 12.76 6.37 19.49
C PRO A 200 11.72 7.19 18.71
N TYR A 201 10.75 7.72 19.45
CA TYR A 201 9.85 8.77 19.00
C TYR A 201 10.66 10.00 18.58
N GLY A 202 11.02 10.08 17.30
CA GLY A 202 11.62 11.24 16.67
C GLY A 202 10.58 11.96 15.82
N TYR A 203 10.09 13.09 16.31
CA TYR A 203 9.39 14.11 15.53
C TYR A 203 10.16 14.37 14.22
N TYR A 204 9.57 14.10 13.05
CA TYR A 204 10.17 14.46 11.76
C TYR A 204 9.69 15.85 11.34
N PRO A 205 10.58 16.86 11.26
CA PRO A 205 10.25 18.15 10.67
C PRO A 205 10.29 18.05 9.13
N TYR A 206 9.29 18.68 8.53
CA TYR A 206 9.02 18.82 7.09
C TYR A 206 10.23 19.18 6.21
N GLY A 207 10.27 18.60 5.01
CA GLY A 207 11.24 18.95 3.96
C GLY A 207 10.94 18.29 2.60
N SER A 208 9.78 18.57 2.00
CA SER A 208 9.36 18.02 0.70
C SER A 208 10.13 18.65 -0.47
N TYR A 209 11.22 18.02 -0.91
CA TYR A 209 12.05 18.48 -2.04
C TYR A 209 11.62 17.95 -3.42
N TRP A 210 10.45 17.31 -3.51
CA TRP A 210 9.96 16.65 -4.73
C TRP A 210 9.01 17.51 -5.58
N TYR A 211 8.64 18.71 -5.14
CA TYR A 211 7.73 19.60 -5.87
C TYR A 211 8.45 20.39 -6.96
N GLY A 212 8.82 19.70 -8.03
CA GLY A 212 9.01 20.30 -9.36
C GLY A 212 7.67 20.39 -10.09
N ASP A 213 6.66 21.03 -9.48
CA ASP A 213 5.36 21.23 -10.13
C ASP A 213 5.43 22.45 -11.06
N SER A 214 5.55 22.17 -12.34
CA SER A 214 5.37 23.13 -13.44
C SER A 214 3.88 23.54 -13.47
N HIS A 215 3.50 24.50 -12.64
CA HIS A 215 2.24 25.22 -12.77
C HIS A 215 2.26 26.08 -14.06
N ARG A 216 1.88 25.47 -15.18
CA ARG A 216 1.36 26.22 -16.33
C ARG A 216 0.01 26.80 -15.90
N HIS A 217 0.05 28.07 -15.52
CA HIS A 217 -1.12 28.87 -15.19
C HIS A 217 -2.26 28.64 -16.18
N HIS A 218 -3.40 28.20 -15.65
CA HIS A 218 -4.73 28.43 -16.20
C HIS A 218 -4.87 29.91 -16.55
N ARG A 219 -4.70 30.24 -17.84
CA ARG A 219 -5.31 31.44 -18.42
C ARG A 219 -6.71 31.04 -18.82
N ASP A 220 -7.67 31.31 -17.95
CA ASP A 220 -9.01 31.67 -18.40
C ASP A 220 -9.82 32.37 -17.30
N ARG A 221 -10.52 33.42 -17.77
CA ARG A 221 -11.61 34.21 -17.18
C ARG A 221 -11.25 35.43 -16.35
N GLY A 222 -11.57 36.57 -16.95
CA GLY A 222 -11.43 37.90 -16.40
C GLY A 222 -12.50 38.29 -15.38
N HIS A 223 -12.23 39.44 -14.77
CA HIS A 223 -13.24 40.29 -14.15
C HIS A 223 -12.95 41.75 -14.50
N SER A 224 -13.93 42.38 -15.14
CA SER A 224 -14.05 43.82 -15.31
C SER A 224 -14.18 44.54 -13.97
N ARG A 225 -13.37 45.59 -13.75
CA ARG A 225 -13.69 46.88 -13.10
C ARG A 225 -12.61 47.86 -13.59
N GLY A 226 -12.85 48.87 -14.44
CA GLY A 226 -13.81 49.95 -14.29
C GLY A 226 -13.17 51.10 -13.50
N SER A 227 -12.66 52.14 -14.19
CA SER A 227 -12.37 53.54 -13.75
C SER A 227 -11.58 54.23 -14.89
N HIS A 228 -12.15 55.01 -15.81
CA HIS A 228 -12.62 56.41 -15.69
C HIS A 228 -11.68 57.38 -14.95
N SER A 229 -10.81 58.04 -15.73
CA SER A 229 -10.39 59.46 -15.65
C SER A 229 -9.27 59.60 -16.69
N GLY A 230 -9.11 60.63 -17.52
CA GLY A 230 -9.62 61.97 -17.52
C GLY A 230 -8.49 62.83 -18.12
N ARG A 231 -8.74 63.41 -19.29
CA ARG A 231 -8.37 64.80 -19.65
C ARG A 231 -6.93 65.30 -19.34
N HIS A 232 -6.15 65.61 -20.38
CA HIS A 232 -5.63 66.95 -20.72
C HIS A 232 -4.25 66.93 -21.44
N ARG A 233 -4.21 67.67 -22.56
CA ARG A 233 -3.15 68.59 -23.08
C ARG A 233 -1.70 68.30 -22.63
N ARG A 234 -0.71 68.21 -23.51
CA ARG A 234 -0.35 69.12 -24.63
C ARG A 234 0.30 68.34 -25.77
#